data_AF-A0A1F9P9A1-F1
#
_entry.id   AF-A0A1F9P9A1-F1
#
_cell.length_a   1.000
_cell.length_b   1.000
_cell.length_c   1.000
_cell.angle_alpha   90.00
_cell.angle_beta   90.00
_cell.angle_gamma   90.00
#
_symmetry.space_group_name_H-M   'P 1'
#
loop_
_entity.id
_entity.type
_entity.pdbx_description
1 polymer ?
#
loop_
_entity_poly.entity_id
_entity_poly.type
_entity_poly.pdbx_seq_one_letter_code
_entity_poly.pdbx_strand_id
1 'polypeptide(L)'
;MCSRRRLSTGNQTGSRLLPDQRMNPRQSAMTMGRDVTDAYNKMIEEVFPDLHQGSAIRGLRLREGLTQEQLAHLLGVKRPNLSEMENGKRPIGKNMAKRLAQVLKTDYKVFL
;
A
#
# COMPACT_ATOMS: atom_id res chain seq x y z
N MET A 1 47.41 46.59 -45.34
CA MET A 1 47.17 46.57 -43.88
C MET A 1 45.78 47.14 -43.61
N CYS A 2 44.77 46.28 -43.49
CA CYS A 2 43.46 46.68 -42.99
C CYS A 2 42.93 45.55 -42.14
N SER A 3 43.20 45.69 -40.84
CA SER A 3 42.70 44.82 -39.80
C SER A 3 41.21 45.11 -39.54
N ARG A 4 40.54 44.06 -39.06
CA ARG A 4 39.32 44.04 -38.22
C ARG A 4 38.02 43.62 -38.91
N ARG A 5 37.83 42.31 -38.97
CA ARG A 5 36.98 41.51 -38.07
C ARG A 5 35.77 42.27 -37.45
N ARG A 6 34.57 41.96 -37.92
CA ARG A 6 33.26 41.83 -37.23
C ARG A 6 32.27 41.50 -38.36
N LEU A 7 31.44 40.47 -38.27
CA LEU A 7 30.36 40.31 -37.31
C LEU A 7 30.09 38.80 -37.13
N SER A 8 29.85 38.37 -35.90
CA SER A 8 28.95 37.24 -35.67
C SER A 8 28.06 37.59 -34.50
N THR A 9 26.78 37.40 -34.79
CA THR A 9 25.59 37.63 -34.01
C THR A 9 25.61 36.90 -32.68
N GLY A 10 25.08 37.55 -31.65
CA GLY A 10 24.84 36.95 -30.35
C GLY A 10 24.05 37.91 -29.49
N ASN A 11 22.79 38.08 -29.85
CA ASN A 11 21.82 38.85 -29.09
C ASN A 11 21.40 38.04 -27.84
N GLN A 12 21.13 38.75 -26.73
CA GLN A 12 20.36 38.28 -25.57
C GLN A 12 21.09 37.19 -24.73
N THR A 13 21.05 37.11 -23.41
CA THR A 13 20.16 37.65 -22.37
C THR A 13 20.70 37.10 -21.04
N GLY A 14 20.42 37.80 -19.94
CA GLY A 14 20.27 37.13 -18.65
C GLY A 14 21.56 36.96 -17.86
N SER A 15 21.70 37.84 -16.86
CA SER A 15 22.25 37.52 -15.55
C SER A 15 22.28 36.01 -15.28
N ARG A 16 23.46 35.52 -14.88
CA ARG A 16 23.66 34.20 -14.28
C ARG A 16 22.78 34.11 -13.01
N LEU A 17 21.51 33.77 -13.21
CA LEU A 17 20.64 33.31 -12.15
C LEU A 17 21.20 31.95 -11.76
N LEU A 18 21.81 31.89 -10.57
CA LEU A 18 21.97 30.63 -9.87
C LEU A 18 20.59 29.95 -9.88
N PRO A 19 20.49 28.66 -10.19
CA PRO A 19 19.24 27.95 -10.00
C PRO A 19 18.85 28.17 -8.53
N ASP A 20 17.74 28.87 -8.36
CA ASP A 20 17.10 29.10 -7.08
C ASP A 20 16.93 27.73 -6.44
N GLN A 21 17.80 27.40 -5.48
CA GLN A 21 17.69 26.20 -4.66
C GLN A 21 16.57 26.36 -3.63
N ARG A 22 15.47 27.01 -4.00
CA ARG A 22 14.18 26.71 -3.40
C ARG A 22 13.85 25.28 -3.77
N MET A 23 14.31 24.39 -2.88
CA MET A 23 13.75 23.06 -2.64
C MET A 23 12.28 23.06 -3.06
N ASN A 24 11.95 22.34 -4.14
CA ASN A 24 10.56 22.04 -4.43
C ASN A 24 10.05 21.19 -3.25
N PRO A 25 9.14 21.68 -2.41
CA PRO A 25 8.70 20.93 -1.23
C PRO A 25 7.93 19.65 -1.59
N ARG A 26 7.67 19.44 -2.89
CA ARG A 26 7.07 18.21 -3.43
C ARG A 26 8.07 17.09 -3.71
N GLN A 27 9.37 17.37 -3.84
CA GLN A 27 10.37 16.37 -4.21
C GLN A 27 11.15 15.78 -3.02
N SER A 28 11.11 16.40 -1.84
CA SER A 28 11.84 15.94 -0.65
C SER A 28 11.13 14.86 0.19
N ALA A 29 9.93 14.41 -0.19
CA ALA A 29 9.19 13.39 0.55
C ALA A 29 9.46 11.94 0.08
N MET A 30 10.52 11.69 -0.70
CA MET A 30 10.74 10.38 -1.35
C MET A 30 11.81 9.47 -0.73
N THR A 31 12.53 9.88 0.31
CA THR A 31 13.69 9.11 0.80
C THR A 31 13.68 8.75 2.29
N MET A 32 12.63 9.09 3.06
CA MET A 32 12.50 8.70 4.47
C MET A 32 11.14 8.05 4.76
N GLY A 33 10.78 6.98 4.06
CA GLY A 33 9.42 6.44 4.15
C GLY A 33 9.23 4.97 3.86
N ARG A 34 10.29 4.15 3.86
CA ARG A 34 10.15 2.70 3.58
C ARG A 34 10.50 1.79 4.76
N ASP A 35 11.33 2.24 5.70
CA ASP A 35 11.85 1.34 6.74
C ASP A 35 10.97 1.24 8.00
N VAL A 36 10.16 2.27 8.30
CA VAL A 36 9.35 2.31 9.54
C VAL A 36 8.20 1.30 9.50
N THR A 37 7.56 1.15 8.35
CA THR A 37 6.45 0.19 8.16
C THR A 37 6.93 -1.25 8.27
N ASP A 38 8.09 -1.57 7.70
CA ASP A 38 8.62 -2.93 7.72
C ASP A 38 9.12 -3.31 9.12
N ALA A 39 9.73 -2.36 9.85
CA ALA A 39 10.12 -2.55 11.25
C ALA A 39 8.89 -2.75 12.17
N TYR A 40 7.82 -1.99 11.96
CA TYR A 40 6.58 -2.12 12.72
C TYR A 40 5.88 -3.46 12.42
N ASN A 41 5.75 -3.85 11.15
CA ASN A 41 5.14 -5.12 10.76
C ASN A 41 5.93 -6.30 11.35
N LYS A 42 7.26 -6.24 11.31
CA LYS A 42 8.12 -7.27 11.90
C LYS A 42 7.94 -7.37 13.42
N MET A 43 7.84 -6.24 14.12
CA MET A 43 7.56 -6.24 15.56
C MET A 43 6.18 -6.84 15.89
N ILE A 44 5.17 -6.55 15.08
CA ILE A 44 3.82 -7.11 15.25
C ILE A 44 3.83 -8.63 14.99
N GLU A 45 4.50 -9.11 13.95
CA GLU A 45 4.63 -10.54 13.66
C GLU A 45 5.37 -11.30 14.78
N GLU A 46 6.42 -10.69 15.37
CA GLU A 46 7.19 -11.31 16.46
C GLU A 46 6.40 -11.36 17.79
N VAL A 47 5.66 -10.30 18.11
CA VAL A 47 4.93 -10.19 19.39
C VAL A 47 3.53 -10.83 19.32
N PHE A 48 2.89 -10.75 18.15
CA PHE A 48 1.54 -11.26 17.90
C PHE A 48 1.49 -12.01 16.57
N PRO A 49 2.09 -13.22 16.49
CA PRO A 49 2.15 -13.99 15.24
C PRO A 49 0.77 -14.32 14.66
N ASP A 50 -0.25 -14.38 15.51
CA ASP A 50 -1.63 -14.66 15.11
C ASP A 50 -2.46 -13.39 14.84
N LEU A 51 -1.87 -12.18 14.89
CA LEU A 51 -2.59 -10.92 14.63
C LEU A 51 -2.41 -10.49 13.18
N HIS A 52 -3.13 -11.17 12.29
CA HIS A 52 -3.22 -10.82 10.87
C HIS A 52 -4.68 -10.58 10.45
N GLN A 53 -4.89 -10.00 9.27
CA GLN A 53 -6.24 -9.71 8.73
C GLN A 53 -7.16 -10.95 8.72
N GLY A 54 -6.59 -12.15 8.58
CA GLY A 54 -7.30 -13.43 8.67
C GLY A 54 -7.95 -13.72 10.03
N SER A 55 -7.44 -13.12 11.11
CA SER A 55 -7.93 -13.34 12.48
C SER A 55 -9.27 -12.66 12.68
N ALA A 56 -9.49 -11.52 12.00
CA ALA A 56 -10.79 -10.88 11.95
C ALA A 56 -11.83 -11.75 11.24
N ILE A 57 -11.47 -12.44 10.15
CA ILE A 57 -12.36 -13.39 9.48
C ILE A 57 -12.75 -14.50 10.46
N ARG A 58 -11.77 -15.12 11.12
CA ARG A 58 -12.03 -16.20 12.08
C ARG A 58 -12.94 -15.74 13.22
N GLY A 59 -12.66 -14.58 13.81
CA GLY A 59 -13.48 -14.01 14.89
C GLY A 59 -14.92 -13.76 14.46
N LEU A 60 -15.12 -13.10 13.31
CA LEU A 60 -16.45 -12.82 12.77
C LEU A 60 -17.20 -14.09 12.35
N ARG A 61 -16.49 -15.06 11.76
CA ARG A 61 -17.07 -16.37 11.39
C ARG A 61 -17.62 -17.09 12.63
N LEU A 62 -16.85 -17.09 13.72
CA LEU A 62 -17.28 -17.68 14.99
C LEU A 62 -18.45 -16.91 15.61
N ARG A 63 -18.47 -15.58 15.50
CA ARG A 63 -19.60 -14.74 15.94
C ARG A 63 -20.91 -15.11 15.23
N GLU A 64 -20.85 -15.35 13.93
CA GLU A 64 -22.02 -15.77 13.14
C GLU A 64 -22.29 -17.29 13.22
N GLY A 65 -21.53 -18.05 14.02
CA GLY A 65 -21.72 -19.49 14.21
C GLY A 65 -21.41 -20.36 12.99
N LEU A 66 -20.60 -19.85 12.05
CA LEU A 66 -20.31 -20.52 10.78
C LEU A 66 -19.10 -21.44 10.87
N THR A 67 -19.16 -22.60 10.20
CA THR A 67 -17.96 -23.39 9.92
C THR A 67 -17.18 -22.78 8.76
N GLN A 68 -15.90 -23.18 8.64
CA GLN A 68 -15.07 -22.75 7.52
C GLN A 68 -15.65 -23.20 6.17
N GLU A 69 -16.27 -24.39 6.11
CA GLU A 69 -16.91 -24.90 4.89
C GLU A 69 -18.17 -24.11 4.53
N GLN A 70 -19.00 -23.76 5.52
CA GLN A 70 -20.18 -22.95 5.30
C GLN A 70 -19.82 -21.55 4.79
N LEU A 71 -18.83 -20.89 5.43
CA LEU A 71 -18.38 -19.57 4.97
C LEU A 71 -17.77 -19.66 3.56
N ALA A 72 -16.97 -20.68 3.27
CA ALA A 72 -16.40 -20.88 1.95
C ALA A 72 -17.49 -21.06 0.88
N HIS A 73 -18.55 -21.82 1.19
CA HIS A 73 -19.70 -22.00 0.31
C HIS A 73 -20.45 -20.68 0.05
N LEU A 74 -20.73 -19.90 1.09
CA LEU A 74 -21.36 -18.57 0.96
C LEU A 74 -20.53 -17.60 0.12
N LEU A 75 -19.20 -17.69 0.24
CA LEU A 75 -18.25 -16.90 -0.55
C LEU A 75 -17.95 -17.52 -1.92
N GLY A 76 -18.52 -18.66 -2.29
CA GLY A 76 -18.18 -19.36 -3.54
C GLY A 76 -16.69 -19.58 -3.74
N VAL A 77 -15.93 -19.84 -2.66
CA VAL A 77 -14.50 -20.15 -2.69
C VAL A 77 -14.27 -21.56 -2.16
N LYS A 78 -13.12 -22.15 -2.48
CA LYS A 78 -12.73 -23.43 -1.89
C LYS A 78 -12.35 -23.22 -0.42
N ARG A 79 -12.70 -24.17 0.46
CA ARG A 79 -12.33 -24.15 1.89
C ARG A 79 -10.82 -23.93 2.12
N PRO A 80 -9.88 -24.57 1.38
CA PRO A 80 -8.45 -24.30 1.54
C PRO A 80 -8.09 -22.83 1.31
N ASN A 81 -8.70 -22.16 0.34
CA ASN A 81 -8.45 -20.73 0.08
C ASN A 81 -8.87 -19.88 1.28
N LEU A 82 -10.04 -20.17 1.87
CA LEU A 82 -10.48 -19.50 3.09
C LEU A 82 -9.54 -19.80 4.26
N SER A 83 -8.99 -21.02 4.33
CA SER A 83 -7.99 -21.37 5.35
C SER A 83 -6.70 -20.59 5.21
N GLU A 84 -6.19 -20.44 4.00
CA GLU A 84 -4.99 -19.64 3.75
C GLU A 84 -5.23 -18.17 4.11
N MET A 85 -6.43 -17.64 3.83
CA MET A 85 -6.81 -16.29 4.23
C MET A 85 -6.93 -16.15 5.75
N GLU A 86 -7.58 -17.10 6.44
CA GLU A 86 -7.73 -17.08 7.90
C GLU A 86 -6.39 -17.19 8.63
N ASN A 87 -5.37 -17.82 8.03
CA ASN A 87 -4.02 -17.95 8.60
C ASN A 87 -3.01 -16.93 8.04
N GLY A 88 -3.48 -15.87 7.36
CA GLY A 88 -2.60 -14.81 6.82
C GLY A 88 -1.68 -15.23 5.66
N LYS A 89 -1.68 -16.50 5.25
CA LYS A 89 -0.86 -17.01 4.12
C LYS A 89 -1.26 -16.40 2.79
N ARG A 90 -2.52 -16.00 2.65
CA ARG A 90 -3.06 -15.38 1.44
C ARG A 90 -3.61 -13.99 1.73
N PRO A 91 -3.15 -12.94 1.03
CA PRO A 91 -3.65 -11.59 1.24
C PRO A 91 -5.11 -11.44 0.78
N ILE A 92 -5.86 -10.58 1.46
CA ILE A 92 -7.27 -10.32 1.16
C ILE A 92 -7.38 -9.11 0.23
N GLY A 93 -7.81 -9.34 -1.00
CA GLY A 93 -8.08 -8.25 -1.94
C GLY A 93 -9.37 -7.49 -1.60
N LYS A 94 -9.48 -6.23 -2.02
CA LYS A 94 -10.66 -5.37 -1.81
C LYS A 94 -11.98 -6.01 -2.23
N ASN A 95 -12.00 -6.73 -3.36
CA ASN A 95 -13.21 -7.42 -3.82
C ASN A 95 -13.63 -8.54 -2.86
N MET A 96 -12.67 -9.29 -2.32
CA MET A 96 -12.95 -10.33 -1.35
C MET A 96 -13.39 -9.75 0.00
N ALA A 97 -12.74 -8.67 0.45
CA ALA A 97 -13.13 -7.94 1.66
C ALA A 97 -14.59 -7.46 1.60
N LYS A 98 -15.05 -6.96 0.45
CA LYS A 98 -16.46 -6.57 0.25
C LYS A 98 -17.43 -7.75 0.33
N ARG A 99 -17.06 -8.91 -0.21
CA ARG A 99 -17.88 -10.13 -0.14
C ARG A 99 -17.96 -10.67 1.29
N LEU A 100 -16.84 -10.68 2.00
CA LEU A 100 -16.77 -11.01 3.42
C LEU A 100 -17.64 -10.07 4.27
N ALA A 101 -17.56 -8.77 4.02
CA ALA A 101 -18.38 -7.75 4.69
C ALA A 101 -19.89 -8.00 4.54
N GLN A 102 -20.33 -8.40 3.33
CA GLN A 102 -21.74 -8.72 3.07
C GLN A 102 -22.19 -9.96 3.85
N VAL A 103 -21.40 -11.04 3.85
CA VAL A 103 -21.76 -12.30 4.51
C VAL A 103 -21.69 -12.17 6.03
N LEU A 104 -20.66 -11.50 6.55
CA LEU A 104 -20.38 -11.37 7.98
C LEU A 104 -20.99 -10.13 8.62
N LYS A 105 -21.82 -9.37 7.88
CA LYS A 105 -22.52 -8.16 8.33
C LYS A 105 -21.58 -7.19 9.05
N THR A 106 -20.50 -6.81 8.39
CA THR A 106 -19.46 -5.91 8.92
C THR A 106 -18.97 -4.93 7.85
N ASP A 107 -18.13 -3.98 8.24
CA ASP A 107 -17.44 -3.10 7.29
C ASP A 107 -16.24 -3.79 6.63
N TYR A 108 -16.07 -3.59 5.32
CA TYR A 108 -14.96 -4.19 4.56
C TYR A 108 -13.58 -3.69 5.01
N LYS A 109 -13.51 -2.54 5.68
CA LYS A 109 -12.28 -1.93 6.21
C LYS A 109 -11.63 -2.78 7.29
N VAL A 110 -12.38 -3.68 7.93
CA VAL A 110 -11.86 -4.62 8.93
C VAL A 110 -10.85 -5.60 8.32
N PHE A 111 -10.88 -5.80 6.99
CA PHE A 111 -10.03 -6.76 6.28
C PHE A 111 -8.92 -6.11 5.44
N LEU A 112 -8.72 -4.80 5.55
CA LEU A 112 -7.70 -4.04 4.79
C LEU A 112 -6.66 -3.49 5.77
#